data_AF-A0A3S1B501-F1
#
_entry.id   AF-A0A3S1B501-F1
#
_cell.length_a   1.000
_cell.length_b   1.000
_cell.length_c   1.000
_cell.angle_alpha   90.00
_cell.angle_beta   90.00
_cell.angle_gamma   90.00
#
_symmetry.space_group_name_H-M   'P 1'
#
loop_
_entity.id
_entity.type
_entity.pdbx_description
1 polymer ?
#
loop_
_entity_poly.entity_id
_entity_poly.type
_entity_poly.pdbx_seq_one_letter_code
_entity_poly.pdbx_strand_id
1 'polypeptide(L)'
;VRVCLGNKFGFDCNYECSTNCVGGSYYCDTFSGFCQKGCEDGYVGHRCEHSCTNGTYGAGCTETCSLGCGGLENDCSPVNGTCTFGCAHGFQGETCKESCSNGTFGENCLQKCSVGCGGLENLCNSIDGSCVYDCDPGFEGEMCNESK
;
A
#
# COMPACT_ATOMS: atom_id res chain seq x y z
N VAL A 1 -2.43 42.93 18.23
CA VAL A 1 -2.46 41.56 17.68
C VAL A 1 -2.34 40.61 18.86
N ARG A 2 -3.35 39.77 19.11
CA ARG A 2 -3.26 38.72 20.15
C ARG A 2 -2.51 37.55 19.55
N VAL A 3 -1.40 37.16 20.16
CA VAL A 3 -0.66 35.95 19.80
C VAL A 3 -1.16 34.85 20.73
N CYS A 4 -1.68 33.77 20.16
CA CYS A 4 -2.09 32.61 20.94
C CYS A 4 -0.87 31.91 21.54
N LEU A 5 -0.99 31.45 22.79
CA LEU A 5 0.04 30.67 23.46
C LEU A 5 -0.21 29.18 23.22
N GLY A 6 0.87 28.44 22.96
CA GLY A 6 0.82 26.99 22.78
C GLY A 6 0.29 26.56 21.41
N ASN A 7 -0.48 25.48 21.38
CA ASN A 7 -1.00 24.82 20.18
C ASN A 7 -2.38 25.36 19.72
N LYS A 8 -2.64 26.65 19.95
CA LYS A 8 -3.95 27.26 19.66
C LYS A 8 -3.86 28.35 18.60
N PHE A 9 -4.95 28.56 17.87
CA PHE A 9 -5.04 29.59 16.86
C PHE A 9 -6.43 30.26 16.80
N GLY A 10 -6.51 31.33 16.01
CA GLY A 10 -7.74 32.10 15.76
C GLY A 10 -7.86 33.35 16.64
N PHE A 11 -8.84 34.19 16.35
CA PHE A 11 -9.00 35.50 16.99
C PHE A 11 -9.07 35.44 18.53
N ASP A 12 -9.76 34.43 19.06
CA ASP A 12 -9.92 34.19 20.50
C ASP A 12 -9.11 33.00 21.03
N CYS A 13 -8.21 32.41 20.22
CA CYS A 13 -7.41 31.24 20.60
C CYS A 13 -8.23 30.03 21.07
N ASN A 14 -9.40 29.82 20.47
CA ASN A 14 -10.31 28.73 20.82
C ASN A 14 -10.13 27.46 19.96
N TYR A 15 -9.36 27.55 18.88
CA TYR A 15 -9.13 26.41 17.99
C TYR A 15 -7.76 25.80 18.24
N GLU A 16 -7.68 24.48 18.15
CA GLU A 16 -6.44 23.74 18.32
C GLU A 16 -5.78 23.46 16.97
N CYS A 17 -4.46 23.58 16.94
CA CYS A 17 -3.66 23.24 15.79
C CYS A 17 -3.54 21.74 15.62
N SER A 18 -3.50 21.30 14.36
CA SER A 18 -3.39 19.90 14.01
C SER A 18 -2.09 19.30 14.54
N THR A 19 -2.18 18.08 15.09
CA THR A 19 -1.00 17.30 15.46
C THR A 19 -0.22 16.78 14.25
N ASN A 20 -0.81 16.86 13.05
CA ASN A 20 -0.24 16.35 11.80
C ASN A 20 0.53 17.41 11.02
N CYS A 21 0.73 18.62 11.57
CA CYS A 21 1.71 19.55 11.03
C CYS A 21 3.12 18.95 11.21
N VAL A 22 4.04 19.21 10.27
CA VAL A 22 5.44 18.79 10.43
C VAL A 22 6.06 19.38 11.69
N GLY A 23 6.47 18.52 12.62
CA GLY A 23 6.98 18.91 13.95
C GLY A 23 5.92 19.05 15.04
N GLY A 24 4.65 18.78 14.73
CA GLY A 24 3.54 18.73 15.68
C GLY A 24 2.75 20.03 15.84
N SER A 25 1.80 20.02 16.78
CA SER A 25 0.75 21.05 16.94
C SER A 25 1.23 22.45 17.37
N TYR A 26 2.50 22.61 17.71
CA TYR A 26 3.10 23.92 17.98
C TYR A 26 3.60 24.64 16.72
N TYR A 27 3.61 23.96 15.56
CA TYR A 27 4.14 24.47 14.29
C TYR A 27 3.03 24.91 13.32
N CYS A 28 2.01 25.55 13.85
CA CYS A 28 0.94 26.18 13.10
C CYS A 28 1.01 27.71 13.22
N ASP A 29 0.46 28.41 12.25
CA ASP A 29 0.22 29.84 12.33
C ASP A 29 -0.85 30.17 13.38
N THR A 30 -0.52 31.02 14.35
CA THR A 30 -1.43 31.33 15.48
C THR A 30 -2.69 32.11 15.08
N PHE A 31 -2.75 32.66 13.86
CA PHE A 31 -3.94 33.35 13.37
C PHE A 31 -4.85 32.43 12.55
N SER A 32 -4.30 31.71 11.58
CA SER A 32 -5.03 30.90 10.60
C SER A 32 -5.04 29.39 10.89
N GLY A 33 -4.14 28.91 11.75
CA GLY A 33 -3.93 27.48 12.01
C GLY A 33 -3.14 26.78 10.91
N PHE A 34 -2.62 27.51 9.92
CA PHE A 34 -1.88 26.97 8.78
C PHE A 34 -0.58 26.28 9.22
N CYS A 35 -0.35 25.05 8.77
CA CYS A 35 0.89 24.32 9.07
C CYS A 35 2.03 24.85 8.20
N GLN A 36 2.88 25.71 8.76
CA GLN A 36 3.89 26.47 8.01
C GLN A 36 4.97 25.58 7.36
N LYS A 37 5.22 24.41 7.94
CA LYS A 37 6.20 23.42 7.45
C LYS A 37 5.57 22.32 6.59
N GLY A 38 4.28 22.43 6.28
CA GLY A 38 3.52 21.38 5.61
C GLY A 38 3.01 20.31 6.58
N CYS A 39 2.58 19.19 6.02
CA CYS A 39 1.97 18.07 6.71
C CYS A 39 2.90 16.88 6.83
N GLU A 40 2.77 16.14 7.93
CA GLU A 40 3.33 14.80 8.06
C GLU A 40 2.74 13.87 6.99
N ASP A 41 3.49 12.82 6.65
CA ASP A 41 3.08 11.83 5.65
C ASP A 41 1.69 11.25 5.96
N GLY A 42 0.86 11.09 4.93
CA GLY A 42 -0.51 10.62 5.10
C GLY A 42 -1.55 11.70 5.37
N TYR A 43 -1.16 12.98 5.37
CA TYR A 43 -2.06 14.11 5.57
C TYR A 43 -1.86 15.23 4.54
N VAL A 44 -2.96 15.93 4.26
CA VAL A 44 -3.06 17.07 3.33
C VAL A 44 -4.02 18.13 3.86
N GLY A 45 -4.04 19.26 3.17
CA GLY A 45 -4.81 20.44 3.55
C GLY A 45 -3.92 21.51 4.18
N HIS A 46 -4.43 22.73 4.23
CA HIS A 46 -3.69 23.88 4.76
C HIS A 46 -3.38 23.75 6.27
N ARG A 47 -4.18 22.96 6.98
CA ARG A 47 -4.06 22.70 8.41
C ARG A 47 -3.81 21.22 8.69
N CYS A 48 -3.45 20.43 7.67
CA CYS A 48 -3.25 18.98 7.76
C CYS A 48 -4.46 18.27 8.42
N GLU A 49 -5.64 18.71 8.02
CA GLU A 49 -6.93 18.28 8.57
C GLU A 49 -7.53 17.07 7.84
N HIS A 50 -6.96 16.69 6.70
CA HIS A 50 -7.43 15.58 5.89
C HIS A 50 -6.35 14.51 5.81
N SER A 51 -6.71 13.25 6.04
CA SER A 51 -5.84 12.14 5.67
C SER A 51 -5.87 11.94 4.15
N CYS A 52 -4.88 11.25 3.60
CA CYS A 52 -4.92 10.86 2.19
C CYS A 52 -6.20 10.10 1.86
N THR A 53 -6.73 10.38 0.67
CA THR A 53 -7.85 9.61 0.12
C THR A 53 -7.39 8.19 -0.17
N ASN A 54 -8.32 7.23 -0.09
CA ASN A 54 -8.05 5.83 -0.46
C ASN A 54 -7.35 5.75 -1.82
N GLY A 55 -6.36 4.86 -1.90
CA GLY A 55 -5.54 4.70 -3.10
C GLY A 55 -4.35 5.65 -3.20
N THR A 56 -4.17 6.59 -2.25
CA THR A 56 -3.01 7.50 -2.21
C THR A 56 -2.31 7.52 -0.86
N TYR A 57 -1.00 7.79 -0.84
CA TYR A 57 -0.20 7.81 0.38
C TYR A 57 1.01 8.78 0.31
N GLY A 58 1.72 8.90 1.42
CA GLY A 58 2.97 9.63 1.54
C GLY A 58 2.82 11.15 1.69
N ALA A 59 3.93 11.85 1.51
CA ALA A 59 3.98 13.30 1.58
C ALA A 59 3.05 13.92 0.52
N GLY A 60 2.07 14.70 0.99
CA GLY A 60 1.12 15.38 0.12
C GLY A 60 0.18 14.44 -0.66
N CYS A 61 0.10 13.15 -0.29
CA CYS A 61 -0.74 12.15 -0.96
C CYS A 61 -0.48 12.02 -2.46
N THR A 62 0.78 12.10 -2.86
CA THR A 62 1.20 12.08 -4.27
C THR A 62 1.54 10.68 -4.78
N GLU A 63 1.80 9.74 -3.89
CA GLU A 63 2.05 8.34 -4.22
C GLU A 63 0.74 7.56 -4.31
N THR A 64 0.69 6.54 -5.16
CA THR A 64 -0.50 5.69 -5.36
C THR A 64 -0.29 4.28 -4.82
N CYS A 65 -1.29 3.75 -4.11
CA CYS A 65 -1.30 2.37 -3.64
C CYS A 65 -1.15 1.38 -4.82
N SER A 66 -0.51 0.22 -4.56
CA SER A 66 -0.35 -0.81 -5.59
C SER A 66 -1.68 -1.43 -5.97
N LEU A 67 -1.87 -1.72 -7.26
CA LEU A 67 -2.98 -2.56 -7.74
C LEU A 67 -2.90 -4.01 -7.23
N GLY A 68 -1.73 -4.42 -6.72
CA GLY A 68 -1.54 -5.70 -6.05
C GLY A 68 -2.00 -5.71 -4.60
N CYS A 69 -2.39 -4.56 -4.01
CA CYS A 69 -3.00 -4.55 -2.68
C CYS A 69 -4.33 -5.30 -2.73
N GLY A 70 -4.51 -6.24 -1.80
CA GLY A 70 -5.80 -6.89 -1.58
C GLY A 70 -6.84 -5.91 -1.02
N GLY A 71 -8.12 -6.33 -1.03
CA GLY A 71 -9.22 -5.56 -0.46
C GLY A 71 -9.97 -4.70 -1.48
N LEU A 72 -10.74 -3.72 -0.99
CA LEU A 72 -11.50 -2.79 -1.83
C LEU A 72 -10.61 -1.61 -2.24
N GLU A 73 -10.70 -1.18 -3.49
CA GLU A 73 -10.09 0.06 -4.01
C GLU A 73 -8.57 0.20 -3.81
N ASN A 74 -7.83 -0.92 -3.72
CA ASN A 74 -6.37 -0.92 -3.47
C ASN A 74 -6.00 -0.21 -2.16
N ASP A 75 -6.75 -0.46 -1.10
CA ASP A 75 -6.54 0.18 0.20
C ASP A 75 -5.13 -0.08 0.75
N CYS A 76 -4.47 1.01 1.14
CA CYS A 76 -3.13 0.96 1.72
C CYS A 76 -2.95 2.06 2.76
N SER A 77 -1.98 1.86 3.66
CA SER A 77 -1.62 2.82 4.69
C SER A 77 -1.33 4.19 4.05
N PRO A 78 -2.01 5.28 4.47
CA PRO A 78 -1.82 6.60 3.90
C PRO A 78 -0.41 7.17 4.19
N VAL A 79 0.30 6.61 5.18
CA VAL A 79 1.62 7.09 5.56
C VAL A 79 2.71 6.51 4.66
N ASN A 80 2.74 5.18 4.50
CA ASN A 80 3.87 4.46 3.89
C ASN A 80 3.50 3.55 2.72
N GLY A 81 2.21 3.42 2.39
CA GLY A 81 1.76 2.61 1.26
C GLY A 81 1.67 1.11 1.51
N THR A 82 1.88 0.65 2.75
CA THR A 82 1.72 -0.78 3.11
C THR A 82 0.26 -1.22 2.91
N CYS A 83 0.03 -2.32 2.19
CA CYS A 83 -1.32 -2.81 1.92
C CYS A 83 -1.94 -3.38 3.20
N THR A 84 -3.10 -2.85 3.60
CA THR A 84 -3.75 -3.16 4.90
C THR A 84 -4.37 -4.56 4.92
N PHE A 85 -4.73 -5.09 3.75
CA PHE A 85 -5.31 -6.43 3.57
C PHE A 85 -4.33 -7.45 2.99
N GLY A 86 -3.02 -7.14 2.99
CA GLY A 86 -2.00 -7.96 2.33
C GLY A 86 -2.10 -7.89 0.80
N CYS A 87 -1.50 -8.86 0.12
CA CYS A 87 -1.41 -8.88 -1.33
C CYS A 87 -2.48 -9.75 -1.98
N ALA A 88 -2.98 -9.28 -3.12
CA ALA A 88 -3.71 -10.12 -4.06
C ALA A 88 -2.81 -11.27 -4.55
N HIS A 89 -3.45 -12.34 -5.04
CA HIS A 89 -2.74 -13.48 -5.63
C HIS A 89 -1.79 -13.01 -6.74
N GLY A 90 -0.57 -13.55 -6.75
CA GLY A 90 0.45 -13.19 -7.72
C GLY A 90 1.34 -12.01 -7.33
N PHE A 91 1.11 -11.39 -6.15
CA PHE A 91 1.92 -10.30 -5.62
C PHE A 91 2.45 -10.59 -4.21
N GLN A 92 3.54 -9.93 -3.84
CA GLN A 92 4.21 -10.05 -2.56
C GLN A 92 4.86 -8.72 -2.11
N GLY A 93 5.37 -8.72 -0.88
CA GLY A 93 5.98 -7.58 -0.22
C GLY A 93 4.95 -6.68 0.48
N GLU A 94 5.41 -5.81 1.38
CA GLU A 94 4.51 -4.99 2.22
C GLU A 94 3.61 -4.04 1.41
N THR A 95 4.05 -3.61 0.23
CA THR A 95 3.30 -2.72 -0.66
C THR A 95 2.74 -3.45 -1.88
N CYS A 96 2.91 -4.77 -1.98
CA CYS A 96 2.40 -5.60 -3.08
C CYS A 96 2.76 -5.09 -4.47
N LYS A 97 3.94 -4.46 -4.62
CA LYS A 97 4.48 -3.97 -5.89
C LYS A 97 5.29 -5.05 -6.62
N GLU A 98 5.69 -6.10 -5.92
CA GLU A 98 6.48 -7.20 -6.47
C GLU A 98 5.56 -8.33 -6.89
N SER A 99 5.73 -8.85 -8.10
CA SER A 99 5.07 -10.08 -8.52
C SER A 99 5.77 -11.30 -7.91
N CYS A 100 5.08 -12.45 -7.88
CA CYS A 100 5.71 -13.71 -7.52
C CYS A 100 6.88 -14.03 -8.45
N SER A 101 7.95 -14.53 -7.86
CA SER A 101 9.07 -15.10 -8.59
C SER A 101 8.64 -16.34 -9.38
N ASN A 102 9.38 -16.69 -10.43
CA ASN A 102 9.17 -17.93 -11.15
C ASN A 102 9.16 -19.13 -10.19
N GLY A 103 8.23 -20.06 -10.40
CA GLY A 103 8.10 -21.25 -9.57
C GLY A 103 7.22 -21.07 -8.33
N THR A 104 6.67 -19.86 -8.07
CA THR A 104 5.70 -19.63 -6.99
C THR A 104 4.44 -18.89 -7.46
N PHE A 105 3.35 -19.11 -6.73
CA PHE A 105 2.05 -18.52 -7.04
C PHE A 105 1.18 -18.35 -5.78
N GLY A 106 -0.01 -17.75 -5.97
CA GLY A 106 -1.03 -17.61 -4.94
C GLY A 106 -0.83 -16.40 -4.03
N GLU A 107 -1.52 -16.41 -2.88
CA GLU A 107 -1.44 -15.34 -1.87
C GLU A 107 -0.02 -15.24 -1.30
N ASN A 108 0.57 -14.04 -1.32
CA ASN A 108 1.93 -13.77 -0.85
C ASN A 108 2.99 -14.71 -1.44
N CYS A 109 2.72 -15.33 -2.60
CA CYS A 109 3.63 -16.24 -3.30
C CYS A 109 4.09 -17.44 -2.47
N LEU A 110 3.25 -17.93 -1.56
CA LEU A 110 3.58 -19.04 -0.65
C LEU A 110 3.42 -20.42 -1.28
N GLN A 111 2.74 -20.53 -2.42
CA GLN A 111 2.52 -21.81 -3.12
C GLN A 111 3.61 -22.03 -4.19
N LYS A 112 3.97 -23.28 -4.45
CA LYS A 112 4.99 -23.66 -5.44
C LYS A 112 4.36 -24.28 -6.66
N CYS A 113 4.80 -23.88 -7.85
CA CYS A 113 4.40 -24.51 -9.10
C CYS A 113 4.70 -26.02 -9.08
N SER A 114 3.89 -26.81 -9.78
CA SER A 114 4.11 -28.24 -9.89
C SER A 114 5.44 -28.52 -10.59
N VAL A 115 6.15 -29.54 -10.10
CA VAL A 115 7.34 -30.07 -10.79
C VAL A 115 7.01 -30.72 -12.14
N GLY A 116 5.73 -30.97 -12.43
CA GLY A 116 5.25 -31.44 -13.72
C GLY A 116 4.98 -30.32 -14.73
N CYS A 117 5.07 -29.04 -14.33
CA CYS A 117 4.97 -27.95 -15.29
C CYS A 117 6.19 -27.98 -16.21
N GLY A 118 5.97 -28.19 -17.51
CA GLY A 118 7.07 -28.21 -18.48
C GLY A 118 7.77 -26.87 -18.64
N GLY A 119 8.92 -26.89 -19.31
CA GLY A 119 9.73 -25.71 -19.60
C GLY A 119 10.84 -25.44 -18.57
N LEU A 120 11.31 -24.18 -18.47
CA LEU A 120 12.36 -23.79 -17.53
C LEU A 120 11.77 -23.48 -16.16
N GLU A 121 12.38 -24.01 -15.10
CA GLU A 121 12.09 -23.70 -13.69
C GLU A 121 10.63 -23.95 -13.25
N ASN A 122 9.93 -24.91 -13.86
CA ASN A 122 8.54 -25.23 -13.54
C ASN A 122 7.61 -24.00 -13.60
N LEU A 123 7.74 -23.19 -14.67
CA LEU A 123 7.04 -21.92 -14.78
C LEU A 123 5.52 -22.11 -14.78
N CYS A 124 4.84 -21.48 -13.82
CA CYS A 124 3.39 -21.41 -13.74
C CYS A 124 2.91 -19.95 -13.57
N ASN A 125 1.63 -19.73 -13.85
CA ASN A 125 0.97 -18.45 -13.62
C ASN A 125 0.98 -18.12 -12.12
N SER A 126 1.45 -16.92 -11.78
CA SER A 126 1.61 -16.47 -10.40
C SER A 126 0.29 -16.31 -9.64
N ILE A 127 -0.85 -16.23 -10.32
CA ILE A 127 -2.16 -16.01 -9.70
C ILE A 127 -2.79 -17.34 -9.27
N ASP A 128 -2.86 -18.31 -10.20
CA ASP A 128 -3.63 -19.54 -10.03
C ASP A 128 -2.79 -20.83 -10.07
N GLY A 129 -1.52 -20.74 -10.44
CA GLY A 129 -0.60 -21.88 -10.51
C GLY A 129 -0.77 -22.77 -11.74
N SER A 130 -1.57 -22.37 -12.72
CA SER A 130 -1.67 -23.06 -14.01
C SER A 130 -0.32 -23.05 -14.74
N CYS A 131 0.08 -24.17 -15.32
CA CYS A 131 1.37 -24.25 -16.01
C CYS A 131 1.36 -23.41 -17.29
N VAL A 132 2.43 -22.64 -17.53
CA VAL A 132 2.54 -21.79 -18.73
C VAL A 132 2.79 -22.65 -19.99
N TYR A 133 3.46 -23.78 -19.81
CA TYR A 133 3.72 -24.78 -20.84
C TYR A 133 2.96 -26.07 -20.54
N ASP A 134 2.87 -26.94 -21.55
CA ASP A 134 2.31 -28.28 -21.39
C ASP A 134 3.02 -29.09 -20.31
N CYS A 135 2.31 -30.07 -19.74
CA CYS A 135 2.86 -30.95 -18.72
C CYS A 135 4.03 -31.79 -19.25
N ASP A 136 5.02 -31.97 -18.39
CA ASP A 136 6.08 -32.96 -18.63
C ASP A 136 5.50 -34.38 -18.70
N PRO A 137 6.18 -35.31 -19.40
CA PRO A 137 5.71 -36.69 -19.53
C PRO A 137 5.44 -37.35 -18.16
N GLY A 138 4.25 -37.94 -18.01
CA GLY A 138 3.81 -38.58 -16.78
C GLY A 138 2.96 -37.69 -15.87
N PHE A 139 2.76 -36.43 -16.24
CA PHE A 139 1.85 -35.51 -15.56
C PHE A 139 0.66 -35.10 -16.44
N GLU A 140 -0.46 -34.80 -15.80
CA GLU A 140 -1.66 -34.24 -16.44
C GLU A 140 -2.42 -33.27 -15.51
N GLY A 141 -3.48 -32.66 -16.05
CA GLY A 141 -4.25 -31.58 -15.41
C GLY A 141 -3.70 -30.18 -15.70
N GLU A 142 -4.49 -29.15 -15.39
CA GLU A 142 -4.14 -27.74 -15.68
C GLU A 142 -2.93 -27.23 -14.89
N MET A 143 -2.68 -27.82 -13.72
CA MET A 143 -1.53 -27.55 -12.87
C MET A 143 -0.46 -28.64 -12.94
N CYS A 144 -0.60 -29.62 -13.84
CA CYS A 144 0.33 -30.75 -14.02
C CYS A 144 0.72 -31.44 -12.69
N ASN A 145 -0.23 -31.65 -11.79
CA ASN A 145 -0.02 -32.23 -10.46
C ASN A 145 -0.64 -33.63 -10.31
N GLU A 146 -1.27 -34.14 -11.36
CA GLU A 146 -1.84 -35.49 -11.44
C GLU A 146 -0.91 -36.42 -12.23
N SER A 147 -0.84 -37.69 -11.86
CA SER A 147 -0.02 -38.68 -12.55
C SER A 147 -0.80 -39.36 -13.68
N LYS A 148 -0.16 -39.52 -14.84
CA LYS A 148 -0.71 -40.18 -16.03
C LYS A 148 -0.20 -41.61 -16.22
#